data_AF-A0A4V6BK45-F1
#
_entry.id   AF-A0A4V6BK45-F1
#
_cell.length_a   1.000
_cell.length_b   1.000
_cell.length_c   1.000
_cell.angle_alpha   90.00
_cell.angle_beta   90.00
_cell.angle_gamma   90.00
#
_symmetry.space_group_name_H-M   'P 1'
#
loop_
_entity.id
_entity.type
_entity.pdbx_description
1 polymer ?
#
loop_
_entity_poly.entity_id
_entity_poly.type
_entity_poly.pdbx_seq_one_letter_code
_entity_poly.pdbx_strand_id
1 'polypeptide(L)'
;MLKILLDFARPKIWQATLLCLCPSVIYIFVFKAIALNVNYVAFDDIIILGIIPGFEDASWLDRWHRLTELFPEHRLVFSRSVILLLYYFFGKINLVWPMIVANICWFGSAYVFYNVFKRQRLSLWYFVPVMWLWFNIQSFENIFWGVSSLCNYGVLLFVLSSVYFATHQPRQYYIALIFGVLATFSYGNGLMVFPVIGLIAWLTGRKKDFVITIIVAVLIAIIYFINFTPTTKNLDMSDLDQVRKGFFGYFGFIGSIATIRVYDDNPMVLTRAVITGFIFIFSLVLLFRKEWFTLWNVAWGKTKYNNPTALFSLGIIAFVAITALALVYKRIPLDDFIGMFKGRYRMYSALWSIALYLGLLSVASRTLVRRLVIVLIPLTIVLNLLILDSNFAIAVNNRRIAIVQEFNARYNADWLGLKMFSMDQTHFEKIRTYYHSDDPLAEGWNPRNLSDSIACTKIYQPDIVKKEDNYLIVNFENDYFKAEKDYSDGAYVILKSAQHTYAAPQSQSAVPIKTTLRRLMYFNKGAYASFHTATVEPGFYRIYLLVRKGGINTIYCTGKTWKEE
;
A
#
# COMPACT_ATOMS: atom_id res chain seq x y z
N MET A 1 -20.16 -31.96 22.03
CA MET A 1 -19.84 -30.88 21.08
C MET A 1 -18.34 -30.63 20.93
N LEU A 2 -17.58 -30.33 21.99
CA LEU A 2 -16.13 -30.10 21.92
C LEU A 2 -15.33 -31.30 21.37
N LYS A 3 -15.74 -32.53 21.73
CA LYS A 3 -15.13 -33.79 21.25
C LYS A 3 -15.39 -34.07 19.76
N ILE A 4 -16.57 -33.70 19.25
CA ILE A 4 -16.93 -33.82 17.82
C ILE A 4 -16.19 -32.76 16.97
N LEU A 5 -16.00 -31.55 17.51
CA LEU A 5 -15.13 -30.52 16.93
C LEU A 5 -13.64 -30.93 16.93
N LEU A 6 -13.22 -31.70 17.93
CA LEU A 6 -11.87 -32.26 18.04
C LEU A 6 -11.65 -33.47 17.13
N ASP A 7 -12.66 -34.31 16.91
CA ASP A 7 -12.60 -35.47 16.00
C ASP A 7 -12.76 -35.07 14.52
N PHE A 8 -13.41 -33.94 14.22
CA PHE A 8 -13.33 -33.28 12.90
C PHE A 8 -11.91 -32.81 12.55
N ALA A 9 -11.02 -32.71 13.55
CA ALA A 9 -9.63 -32.28 13.42
C ALA A 9 -8.60 -33.43 13.30
N ARG A 10 -8.99 -34.64 12.84
CA ARG A 10 -8.02 -35.52 12.14
C ARG A 10 -7.58 -34.84 10.84
N PRO A 11 -6.29 -34.87 10.48
CA PRO A 11 -5.67 -33.85 9.65
C PRO A 11 -6.08 -34.04 8.19
N LYS A 12 -7.25 -33.51 7.84
CA LYS A 12 -7.57 -33.22 6.45
C LYS A 12 -6.68 -32.04 6.05
N ILE A 13 -5.41 -32.33 5.76
CA ILE A 13 -4.39 -31.37 5.30
C ILE A 13 -4.97 -30.53 4.16
N TRP A 14 -5.84 -31.11 3.33
CA TRP A 14 -6.56 -30.41 2.27
C TRP A 14 -7.44 -29.26 2.77
N GLN A 15 -8.10 -29.35 3.93
CA GLN A 15 -8.91 -28.26 4.50
C GLN A 15 -8.06 -27.09 4.94
N ALA A 16 -6.98 -27.36 5.68
CA ALA A 16 -6.01 -26.34 6.07
C ALA A 16 -5.36 -25.70 4.83
N THR A 17 -5.08 -26.50 3.80
CA THR A 17 -4.54 -26.01 2.52
C THR A 17 -5.54 -25.09 1.83
N LEU A 18 -6.80 -25.49 1.72
CA LEU A 18 -7.87 -24.67 1.13
C LEU A 18 -8.06 -23.35 1.90
N LEU A 19 -8.05 -23.40 3.23
CA LEU A 19 -8.13 -22.19 4.06
C LEU A 19 -6.89 -21.30 3.94
N CYS A 20 -5.69 -21.84 3.72
CA CYS A 20 -4.50 -21.04 3.44
C CYS A 20 -4.55 -20.40 2.04
N LEU A 21 -5.09 -21.10 1.03
CA LEU A 21 -5.18 -20.59 -0.34
C LEU A 21 -6.32 -19.57 -0.54
N CYS A 22 -7.41 -19.70 0.21
CA CYS A 22 -8.59 -18.84 0.10
C CYS A 22 -8.28 -17.33 0.11
N PRO A 23 -7.56 -16.76 1.10
CA PRO A 23 -7.29 -15.32 1.12
C PRO A 23 -6.39 -14.87 -0.04
N SER A 24 -5.44 -15.71 -0.48
CA SER A 24 -4.63 -15.43 -1.67
C SER A 24 -5.45 -15.41 -2.95
N VAL A 25 -6.42 -16.30 -3.09
CA VAL A 25 -7.34 -16.34 -4.25
C VAL A 25 -8.24 -15.11 -4.25
N ILE A 26 -8.84 -14.75 -3.11
CA ILE A 26 -9.63 -13.51 -2.95
C ILE A 26 -8.79 -12.29 -3.34
N TYR A 27 -7.56 -12.22 -2.84
CA TYR A 27 -6.62 -11.15 -3.15
C TYR A 27 -6.32 -11.04 -4.65
N ILE A 28 -6.08 -12.16 -5.34
CA ILE A 28 -5.86 -12.19 -6.81
C ILE A 28 -7.11 -11.73 -7.57
N PHE A 29 -8.31 -12.11 -7.13
CA PHE A 29 -9.56 -11.64 -7.76
C PHE A 29 -9.75 -10.14 -7.58
N VAL A 30 -9.47 -9.60 -6.39
CA VAL A 30 -9.48 -8.16 -6.14
C VAL A 30 -8.44 -7.44 -7.01
N PHE A 31 -7.23 -8.01 -7.12
CA PHE A 31 -6.19 -7.49 -8.01
C PHE A 31 -6.69 -7.40 -9.44
N LYS A 32 -7.20 -8.51 -10.00
CA LYS A 32 -7.72 -8.58 -11.37
C LYS A 32 -8.87 -7.61 -11.61
N ALA A 33 -9.75 -7.40 -10.63
CA ALA A 33 -10.91 -6.54 -10.78
C ALA A 33 -10.55 -5.05 -10.82
N ILE A 34 -9.47 -4.64 -10.15
CA ILE A 34 -9.18 -3.23 -9.90
C ILE A 34 -7.94 -2.74 -10.64
N ALA A 35 -6.93 -3.58 -10.87
CA ALA A 35 -5.70 -3.18 -11.56
C ALA A 35 -6.01 -2.62 -12.97
N LEU A 36 -5.35 -1.52 -13.33
CA LEU A 36 -5.55 -0.81 -14.58
C LEU A 36 -4.22 -0.24 -15.09
N ASN A 37 -4.06 -0.18 -16.42
CA ASN A 37 -2.94 0.50 -17.03
C ASN A 37 -3.23 2.02 -17.11
N VAL A 38 -3.11 2.69 -15.98
CA VAL A 38 -3.37 4.12 -15.80
C VAL A 38 -2.38 4.66 -14.78
N ASN A 39 -2.09 5.96 -14.82
CA ASN A 39 -1.31 6.61 -13.79
C ASN A 39 -2.09 6.65 -12.46
N TYR A 40 -1.79 5.73 -11.54
CA TYR A 40 -2.37 5.73 -10.20
C TYR A 40 -1.66 6.75 -9.32
N VAL A 41 -2.41 7.77 -8.86
CA VAL A 41 -2.09 8.68 -7.74
C VAL A 41 -0.71 9.37 -7.85
N ALA A 42 -0.70 10.70 -7.78
CA ALA A 42 0.52 11.49 -7.53
C ALA A 42 1.66 11.39 -8.60
N PHE A 43 1.41 10.83 -9.79
CA PHE A 43 2.34 10.83 -10.94
C PHE A 43 3.67 10.07 -10.74
N ASP A 44 3.91 9.44 -9.58
CA ASP A 44 5.15 8.69 -9.32
C ASP A 44 5.34 7.53 -10.33
N ASP A 45 4.24 6.87 -10.74
CA ASP A 45 4.24 5.74 -11.69
C ASP A 45 4.75 6.10 -13.08
N ILE A 46 4.64 7.38 -13.45
CA ILE A 46 5.07 7.84 -14.76
C ILE A 46 6.44 8.53 -14.70
N ILE A 47 6.81 9.13 -13.57
CA ILE A 47 8.10 9.82 -13.43
C ILE A 47 9.24 8.82 -13.38
N ILE A 48 9.02 7.65 -12.79
CA ILE A 48 10.05 6.60 -12.81
C ILE A 48 10.41 6.17 -14.24
N LEU A 49 9.49 6.34 -15.21
CA LEU A 49 9.72 6.00 -16.62
C LEU A 49 10.73 6.94 -17.28
N GLY A 50 11.02 8.08 -16.67
CA GLY A 50 12.11 8.98 -17.06
C GLY A 50 13.50 8.33 -17.03
N ILE A 51 13.63 7.13 -16.46
CA ILE A 51 14.87 6.32 -16.53
C ILE A 51 15.15 5.77 -17.93
N ILE A 52 14.12 5.59 -18.77
CA ILE A 52 14.20 4.91 -20.07
C ILE A 52 15.01 5.70 -21.12
N PRO A 53 14.73 6.99 -21.36
CA PRO A 53 15.31 7.71 -22.49
C PRO A 53 16.84 7.82 -22.39
N GLY A 54 17.55 7.29 -23.38
CA GLY A 54 19.01 7.34 -23.46
C GLY A 54 19.75 6.50 -22.42
N PHE A 55 19.08 5.53 -21.77
CA PHE A 55 19.75 4.61 -20.84
C PHE A 55 20.64 3.59 -21.57
N GLU A 56 20.18 3.10 -22.72
CA GLU A 56 20.93 2.15 -23.54
C GLU A 56 22.21 2.76 -24.11
N ASP A 57 22.18 4.04 -24.51
CA ASP A 57 23.34 4.73 -25.07
C ASP A 57 24.30 5.30 -24.00
N ALA A 58 23.88 5.31 -22.73
CA ALA A 58 24.65 5.88 -21.63
C ALA A 58 25.87 5.02 -21.27
N SER A 59 26.94 5.68 -20.81
CA SER A 59 28.12 5.01 -20.25
C SER A 59 27.75 4.20 -18.99
N TRP A 60 28.58 3.23 -18.59
CA TRP A 60 28.33 2.45 -17.37
C TRP A 60 28.23 3.32 -16.10
N LEU A 61 29.03 4.38 -16.02
CA LEU A 61 28.96 5.33 -14.90
C LEU A 61 27.65 6.11 -14.90
N ASP A 62 27.20 6.58 -16.06
CA ASP A 62 25.93 7.30 -16.21
C ASP A 62 24.73 6.40 -15.92
N ARG A 63 24.78 5.13 -16.35
CA ARG A 63 23.74 4.14 -16.01
C ARG A 63 23.63 3.94 -14.50
N TRP A 64 24.76 3.80 -13.81
CA TRP A 64 24.78 3.69 -12.36
C TRP A 64 24.26 4.96 -11.67
N HIS A 65 24.68 6.14 -12.15
CA HIS A 65 24.18 7.42 -11.66
C HIS A 65 22.66 7.52 -11.80
N ARG A 66 22.11 7.22 -12.99
CA ARG A 66 20.67 7.25 -13.26
C ARG A 66 19.88 6.24 -12.43
N LEU A 67 20.43 5.04 -12.19
CA LEU A 67 19.80 4.05 -11.31
C LEU A 67 19.74 4.54 -9.86
N THR A 68 20.81 5.19 -9.40
CA THR A 68 20.96 5.63 -8.00
C THR A 68 20.46 7.05 -7.74
N GLU A 69 20.07 7.82 -8.76
CA GLU A 69 19.57 9.17 -8.64
C GLU A 69 18.41 9.26 -7.63
N LEU A 70 18.30 10.37 -6.92
CA LEU A 70 17.22 10.56 -5.96
C LEU A 70 15.86 10.62 -6.65
N PHE A 71 14.89 9.94 -6.06
CA PHE A 71 13.48 10.04 -6.38
C PHE A 71 12.73 10.41 -5.10
N PRO A 72 12.16 11.62 -5.08
CA PRO A 72 12.38 12.65 -4.04
C PRO A 72 13.42 12.34 -2.94
N GLU A 73 13.09 11.47 -1.98
CA GLU A 73 13.93 11.19 -0.80
C GLU A 73 14.49 9.75 -0.77
N HIS A 74 14.36 9.02 -1.88
CA HIS A 74 14.70 7.60 -1.97
C HIS A 74 15.54 7.27 -3.19
N ARG A 75 16.40 6.26 -3.07
CA ARG A 75 17.05 5.64 -4.22
C ARG A 75 16.30 4.38 -4.61
N LEU A 76 15.72 4.39 -5.81
CA LEU A 76 14.80 3.35 -6.26
C LEU A 76 15.46 2.42 -7.29
N VAL A 77 16.66 1.92 -6.99
CA VAL A 77 17.42 1.08 -7.91
C VAL A 77 16.61 -0.15 -8.30
N PHE A 78 16.02 -0.85 -7.33
CA PHE A 78 15.18 -2.02 -7.60
C PHE A 78 14.03 -1.69 -8.55
N SER A 79 13.24 -0.67 -8.24
CA SER A 79 12.07 -0.29 -9.05
C SER A 79 12.49 0.14 -10.46
N ARG A 80 13.54 0.97 -10.59
CA ARG A 80 14.09 1.37 -11.90
C ARG A 80 14.63 0.20 -12.71
N SER A 81 15.32 -0.75 -12.07
CA SER A 81 15.79 -1.97 -12.73
C SER A 81 14.63 -2.82 -13.24
N VAL A 82 13.53 -2.94 -12.49
CA VAL A 82 12.32 -3.63 -12.94
C VAL A 82 11.70 -2.92 -14.14
N ILE A 83 11.57 -1.59 -14.09
CA ILE A 83 11.03 -0.76 -15.19
C ILE A 83 11.86 -0.94 -16.47
N LEU A 84 13.19 -0.85 -16.38
CA LEU A 84 14.08 -1.05 -17.51
C LEU A 84 13.99 -2.47 -18.07
N LEU A 85 13.92 -3.48 -17.20
CA LEU A 85 13.79 -4.88 -17.61
C LEU A 85 12.46 -5.11 -18.36
N LEU A 86 11.36 -4.58 -17.85
CA LEU A 86 10.06 -4.67 -18.51
C LEU A 86 10.07 -3.96 -19.87
N TYR A 87 10.67 -2.76 -19.95
CA TYR A 87 10.80 -2.04 -21.20
C TYR A 87 11.64 -2.81 -22.23
N TYR A 88 12.79 -3.35 -21.81
CA TYR A 88 13.68 -4.13 -22.67
C TYR A 88 12.97 -5.34 -23.30
N PHE A 89 12.16 -6.06 -22.51
CA PHE A 89 11.47 -7.26 -23.02
C PHE A 89 10.21 -6.97 -23.84
N PHE A 90 9.47 -5.90 -23.53
CA PHE A 90 8.16 -5.65 -24.14
C PHE A 90 8.14 -4.45 -25.09
N GLY A 91 9.19 -3.62 -25.14
CA GLY A 91 9.26 -2.37 -25.89
C GLY A 91 8.33 -1.26 -25.39
N LYS A 92 7.51 -1.56 -24.37
CA LYS A 92 6.56 -0.67 -23.70
C LYS A 92 6.31 -1.18 -22.28
N ILE A 93 5.78 -0.34 -21.41
CA ILE A 93 5.51 -0.70 -20.02
C ILE A 93 4.02 -0.55 -19.74
N ASN A 94 3.27 -1.65 -19.77
CA ASN A 94 1.96 -1.66 -19.13
C ASN A 94 2.16 -1.56 -17.61
N LEU A 95 1.60 -0.53 -16.97
CA LEU A 95 1.76 -0.24 -15.54
C LEU A 95 1.22 -1.36 -14.62
N VAL A 96 0.40 -2.27 -15.15
CA VAL A 96 -0.03 -3.47 -14.44
C VAL A 96 1.15 -4.45 -14.22
N TRP A 97 2.16 -4.49 -15.10
CA TRP A 97 3.31 -5.39 -14.92
C TRP A 97 4.16 -5.06 -13.69
N PRO A 98 4.56 -3.79 -13.44
CA PRO A 98 5.17 -3.38 -12.17
C PRO A 98 4.33 -3.82 -10.95
N MET A 99 3.00 -3.65 -11.00
CA MET A 99 2.12 -4.10 -9.93
C MET A 99 2.21 -5.62 -9.76
N ILE A 100 2.18 -6.41 -10.84
CA ILE A 100 2.32 -7.88 -10.79
C ILE A 100 3.65 -8.27 -10.13
N VAL A 101 4.78 -7.66 -10.55
CA VAL A 101 6.10 -7.96 -9.98
C VAL A 101 6.14 -7.63 -8.48
N ALA A 102 5.59 -6.49 -8.08
CA ALA A 102 5.50 -6.13 -6.67
C ALA A 102 4.65 -7.13 -5.86
N ASN A 103 3.52 -7.56 -6.42
CA ASN A 103 2.66 -8.56 -5.80
C ASN A 103 3.36 -9.92 -5.73
N ILE A 104 4.20 -10.30 -6.70
CA ILE A 104 5.07 -11.49 -6.58
C ILE A 104 6.01 -11.36 -5.38
N CYS A 105 6.57 -10.17 -5.11
CA CYS A 105 7.36 -9.93 -3.89
C CYS A 105 6.53 -10.10 -2.61
N TRP A 106 5.26 -9.67 -2.64
CA TRP A 106 4.30 -9.88 -1.55
C TRP A 106 4.03 -11.37 -1.29
N PHE A 107 3.84 -12.17 -2.34
CA PHE A 107 3.72 -13.63 -2.24
C PHE A 107 5.03 -14.29 -1.77
N GLY A 108 6.18 -13.81 -2.24
CA GLY A 108 7.49 -14.27 -1.79
C GLY A 108 7.70 -14.07 -0.29
N SER A 109 7.19 -12.98 0.28
CA SER A 109 7.22 -12.73 1.72
C SER A 109 6.42 -13.78 2.51
N ALA A 110 5.26 -14.19 2.00
CA ALA A 110 4.48 -15.29 2.59
C ALA A 110 5.24 -16.62 2.55
N TYR A 111 6.00 -16.86 1.48
CA TYR A 111 6.87 -18.04 1.38
C TYR A 111 8.01 -18.02 2.43
N VAL A 112 8.58 -16.84 2.74
CA VAL A 112 9.54 -16.71 3.85
C VAL A 112 8.89 -17.08 5.18
N PHE A 113 7.67 -16.59 5.46
CA PHE A 113 6.93 -16.98 6.68
C PHE A 113 6.68 -18.49 6.74
N TYR A 114 6.29 -19.10 5.61
CA TYR A 114 6.09 -20.54 5.53
C TYR A 114 7.39 -21.32 5.82
N ASN A 115 8.54 -20.85 5.32
CA ASN A 115 9.84 -21.49 5.59
C ASN A 115 10.26 -21.42 7.07
N VAL A 116 9.91 -20.32 7.76
CA VAL A 116 10.10 -20.21 9.21
C VAL A 116 9.12 -21.15 9.94
N PHE A 117 7.85 -21.11 9.57
CA PHE A 117 6.79 -21.93 10.16
C PHE A 117 7.06 -23.43 10.03
N LYS A 118 7.48 -23.91 8.84
CA LYS A 118 7.75 -25.32 8.57
C LYS A 118 8.76 -25.93 9.54
N ARG A 119 9.74 -25.14 10.00
CA ARG A 119 10.76 -25.60 10.96
C ARG A 119 10.21 -25.86 12.36
N GLN A 120 9.02 -25.35 12.68
CA GLN A 120 8.33 -25.60 13.95
C GLN A 120 7.67 -26.99 14.04
N ARG A 121 7.60 -27.73 12.91
CA ARG A 121 6.97 -29.06 12.81
C ARG A 121 5.53 -29.09 13.34
N LEU A 122 4.80 -28.00 13.11
CA LEU A 122 3.39 -27.84 13.48
C LEU A 122 2.48 -28.23 12.31
N SER A 123 1.22 -28.56 12.63
CA SER A 123 0.18 -28.79 11.62
C SER A 123 -0.10 -27.51 10.81
N LEU A 124 -0.42 -27.63 9.52
CA LEU A 124 -0.70 -26.48 8.64
C LEU A 124 -1.83 -25.57 9.15
N TRP A 125 -2.71 -26.08 10.01
CA TRP A 125 -3.73 -25.27 10.70
C TRP A 125 -3.16 -24.07 11.47
N TYR A 126 -1.94 -24.20 11.99
CA TYR A 126 -1.23 -23.13 12.69
C TYR A 126 -0.63 -22.09 11.73
N PHE A 127 -0.73 -22.29 10.42
CA PHE A 127 -0.29 -21.31 9.42
C PHE A 127 -1.46 -20.50 8.83
N VAL A 128 -2.70 -20.99 8.98
CA VAL A 128 -3.91 -20.31 8.47
C VAL A 128 -3.97 -18.85 8.93
N PRO A 129 -3.77 -18.50 10.22
CA PRO A 129 -3.84 -17.09 10.65
C PRO A 129 -2.83 -16.19 9.93
N VAL A 130 -1.65 -16.70 9.56
CA VAL A 130 -0.63 -15.93 8.82
C VAL A 130 -1.14 -15.56 7.45
N MET A 131 -1.74 -16.50 6.72
CA MET A 131 -2.25 -16.26 5.37
C MET A 131 -3.41 -15.26 5.36
N TRP A 132 -4.33 -15.35 6.32
CA TRP A 132 -5.46 -14.43 6.45
C TRP A 132 -5.06 -13.04 6.96
N LEU A 133 -4.00 -12.92 7.78
CA LEU A 133 -3.44 -11.62 8.13
C LEU A 133 -2.66 -11.00 6.97
N TRP A 134 -1.92 -11.80 6.20
CA TRP A 134 -1.03 -11.29 5.15
C TRP A 134 -1.78 -10.86 3.89
N PHE A 135 -2.65 -11.72 3.36
CA PHE A 135 -3.38 -11.43 2.12
C PHE A 135 -4.68 -10.69 2.41
N ASN A 136 -4.55 -9.45 2.87
CA ASN A 136 -5.64 -8.50 3.06
C ASN A 136 -5.49 -7.28 2.14
N ILE A 137 -6.55 -6.51 1.93
CA ILE A 137 -6.56 -5.37 1.00
C ILE A 137 -6.44 -4.00 1.70
N GLN A 138 -6.10 -3.96 2.99
CA GLN A 138 -6.00 -2.71 3.74
C GLN A 138 -4.88 -1.80 3.22
N SER A 139 -3.87 -2.37 2.57
CA SER A 139 -2.83 -1.63 1.84
C SER A 139 -3.10 -1.57 0.34
N PHE A 140 -4.35 -1.37 -0.08
CA PHE A 140 -4.70 -1.34 -1.52
C PHE A 140 -3.88 -0.34 -2.33
N GLU A 141 -3.42 0.77 -1.74
CA GLU A 141 -2.49 1.70 -2.40
C GLU A 141 -1.24 0.94 -2.91
N ASN A 142 -0.64 0.07 -2.10
CA ASN A 142 0.51 -0.76 -2.49
C ASN A 142 0.14 -1.99 -3.33
N ILE A 143 -1.15 -2.24 -3.58
CA ILE A 143 -1.57 -3.32 -4.49
C ILE A 143 -1.61 -2.80 -5.92
N PHE A 144 -2.04 -1.54 -6.09
CA PHE A 144 -2.42 -0.96 -7.38
C PHE A 144 -1.52 0.19 -7.84
N TRP A 145 -0.68 0.76 -6.98
CA TRP A 145 0.22 1.86 -7.34
C TRP A 145 1.60 1.30 -7.69
N GLY A 146 1.94 1.15 -8.97
CA GLY A 146 3.05 0.29 -9.44
C GLY A 146 4.40 0.53 -8.75
N VAL A 147 4.87 1.78 -8.73
CA VAL A 147 6.15 2.20 -8.14
C VAL A 147 6.11 2.06 -6.62
N SER A 148 5.07 2.59 -5.98
CA SER A 148 4.91 2.47 -4.52
C SER A 148 4.85 0.99 -4.10
N SER A 149 4.21 0.14 -4.90
CA SER A 149 4.13 -1.31 -4.70
C SER A 149 5.50 -1.95 -4.77
N LEU A 150 6.29 -1.67 -5.81
CA LEU A 150 7.65 -2.20 -5.98
C LEU A 150 8.55 -1.79 -4.81
N CYS A 151 8.49 -0.54 -4.40
CA CYS A 151 9.24 -0.03 -3.25
C CYS A 151 8.88 -0.78 -1.97
N ASN A 152 7.60 -0.79 -1.61
CA ASN A 152 7.12 -1.32 -0.32
C ASN A 152 7.15 -2.85 -0.24
N TYR A 153 6.70 -3.56 -1.28
CA TYR A 153 6.70 -5.03 -1.27
C TYR A 153 8.08 -5.61 -1.57
N GLY A 154 8.88 -4.95 -2.41
CA GLY A 154 10.27 -5.31 -2.66
C GLY A 154 11.11 -5.20 -1.39
N VAL A 155 11.08 -4.05 -0.70
CA VAL A 155 11.85 -3.87 0.54
C VAL A 155 11.45 -4.90 1.60
N LEU A 156 10.16 -5.19 1.77
CA LEU A 156 9.70 -6.18 2.74
C LEU A 156 10.18 -7.59 2.42
N LEU A 157 10.12 -8.02 1.16
CA LEU A 157 10.66 -9.33 0.77
C LEU A 157 12.15 -9.44 1.12
N PHE A 158 12.93 -8.42 0.78
CA PHE A 158 14.37 -8.43 1.02
C PHE A 158 14.72 -8.35 2.51
N VAL A 159 14.00 -7.54 3.28
CA VAL A 159 14.15 -7.48 4.75
C VAL A 159 13.83 -8.84 5.38
N LEU A 160 12.69 -9.43 5.02
CA LEU A 160 12.28 -10.73 5.56
C LEU A 160 13.27 -11.83 5.19
N SER A 161 13.77 -11.82 3.96
CA SER A 161 14.80 -12.76 3.51
C SER A 161 16.10 -12.55 4.28
N SER A 162 16.53 -11.30 4.47
CA SER A 162 17.72 -10.95 5.26
C SER A 162 17.62 -11.49 6.70
N VAL A 163 16.50 -11.22 7.39
CA VAL A 163 16.26 -11.72 8.74
C VAL A 163 16.15 -13.25 8.76
N TYR A 164 15.56 -13.89 7.74
CA TYR A 164 15.51 -15.35 7.62
C TYR A 164 16.91 -15.96 7.55
N PHE A 165 17.77 -15.47 6.65
CA PHE A 165 19.14 -16.00 6.53
C PHE A 165 19.95 -15.71 7.78
N ALA A 166 19.78 -14.54 8.41
CA ALA A 166 20.45 -14.18 9.65
C ALA A 166 20.06 -15.11 10.83
N THR A 167 18.86 -15.68 10.84
CA THR A 167 18.33 -16.48 11.96
C THR A 167 18.37 -17.99 11.70
N HIS A 168 17.99 -18.45 10.52
CA HIS A 168 17.76 -19.86 10.20
C HIS A 168 18.85 -20.49 9.30
N GLN A 169 19.72 -19.67 8.70
CA GLN A 169 20.84 -20.11 7.86
C GLN A 169 22.13 -19.34 8.21
N PRO A 170 22.61 -19.40 9.46
CA PRO A 170 23.75 -18.59 9.91
C PRO A 170 25.06 -18.87 9.16
N ARG A 171 25.22 -20.06 8.56
CA ARG A 171 26.38 -20.36 7.70
C ARG A 171 26.38 -19.58 6.38
N GLN A 172 25.21 -19.09 5.97
CA GLN A 172 24.99 -18.30 4.76
C GLN A 172 24.71 -16.84 5.12
N TYR A 173 25.33 -16.33 6.20
CA TYR A 173 25.10 -14.96 6.67
C TYR A 173 25.39 -13.88 5.63
N TYR A 174 26.32 -14.13 4.71
CA TYR A 174 26.59 -13.24 3.57
C TYR A 174 25.35 -13.03 2.69
N ILE A 175 24.46 -14.02 2.56
CA ILE A 175 23.18 -13.88 1.83
C ILE A 175 22.26 -12.90 2.58
N ALA A 176 22.28 -12.90 3.91
CA ALA A 176 21.53 -11.91 4.70
C ALA A 176 22.01 -10.47 4.41
N LEU A 177 23.33 -10.28 4.28
CA LEU A 177 23.91 -8.98 3.91
C LEU A 177 23.53 -8.57 2.49
N ILE A 178 23.58 -9.49 1.52
CA ILE A 178 23.15 -9.22 0.12
C ILE A 178 21.68 -8.76 0.10
N PHE A 179 20.79 -9.47 0.78
CA PHE A 179 19.40 -9.04 0.89
C PHE A 179 19.24 -7.71 1.63
N GLY A 180 20.11 -7.41 2.61
CA GLY A 180 20.14 -6.10 3.26
C GLY A 180 20.50 -4.96 2.30
N VAL A 181 21.49 -5.18 1.42
CA VAL A 181 21.83 -4.23 0.35
C VAL A 181 20.66 -4.02 -0.60
N LEU A 182 20.04 -5.12 -1.08
CA LEU A 182 18.87 -5.06 -1.95
C LEU A 182 17.70 -4.31 -1.30
N ALA A 183 17.47 -4.50 0.00
CA ALA A 183 16.45 -3.76 0.74
C ALA A 183 16.73 -2.26 0.74
N THR A 184 17.96 -1.83 1.06
CA THR A 184 18.35 -0.41 1.09
C THR A 184 18.12 0.30 -0.24
N PHE A 185 18.43 -0.37 -1.35
CA PHE A 185 18.26 0.18 -2.70
C PHE A 185 16.88 -0.11 -3.32
N SER A 186 15.94 -0.64 -2.53
CA SER A 186 14.52 -0.72 -2.88
C SER A 186 13.74 0.42 -2.27
N TYR A 187 13.98 0.72 -0.99
CA TYR A 187 13.34 1.84 -0.30
C TYR A 187 14.16 2.29 0.92
N GLY A 188 14.03 3.56 1.33
CA GLY A 188 14.94 4.16 2.31
C GLY A 188 14.93 3.50 3.70
N ASN A 189 13.81 2.90 4.12
CA ASN A 189 13.76 2.16 5.38
C ASN A 189 14.46 0.79 5.31
N GLY A 190 14.83 0.29 4.13
CA GLY A 190 15.58 -0.95 3.95
C GLY A 190 16.94 -0.92 4.67
N LEU A 191 17.56 0.27 4.81
CA LEU A 191 18.79 0.45 5.58
C LEU A 191 18.65 0.03 7.05
N MET A 192 17.43 0.07 7.60
CA MET A 192 17.14 -0.30 8.99
C MET A 192 17.24 -1.80 9.25
N VAL A 193 17.43 -2.64 8.23
CA VAL A 193 17.63 -4.08 8.42
C VAL A 193 19.02 -4.41 8.97
N PHE A 194 20.04 -3.60 8.69
CA PHE A 194 21.40 -3.82 9.17
C PHE A 194 21.53 -3.81 10.70
N PRO A 195 21.01 -2.81 11.45
CA PRO A 195 21.03 -2.88 12.90
C PRO A 195 20.24 -4.09 13.43
N VAL A 196 19.20 -4.53 12.74
CA VAL A 196 18.40 -5.71 13.12
C VAL A 196 19.21 -7.00 12.98
N ILE A 197 19.80 -7.28 11.82
CA ILE A 197 20.59 -8.51 11.61
C ILE A 197 21.90 -8.48 12.39
N GLY A 198 22.48 -7.29 12.61
CA GLY A 198 23.62 -7.08 13.49
C GLY A 198 23.27 -7.46 14.93
N LEU A 199 22.15 -6.95 15.45
CA LEU A 199 21.66 -7.35 16.78
C LEU A 199 21.42 -8.87 16.85
N ILE A 200 20.83 -9.49 15.84
CA ILE A 200 20.66 -10.95 15.78
C ILE A 200 22.01 -11.68 15.82
N ALA A 201 23.02 -11.21 15.09
CA ALA A 201 24.37 -11.77 15.13
C ALA A 201 25.00 -11.64 16.52
N TRP A 202 24.84 -10.48 17.17
CA TRP A 202 25.28 -10.26 18.55
C TRP A 202 24.59 -11.23 19.53
N LEU A 203 23.26 -11.30 19.50
CA LEU A 203 22.46 -12.13 20.41
C LEU A 203 22.71 -13.65 20.23
N THR A 204 23.16 -14.05 19.04
CA THR A 204 23.55 -15.45 18.77
C THR A 204 25.02 -15.74 19.07
N GLY A 205 25.77 -14.75 19.60
CA GLY A 205 27.19 -14.85 19.93
C GLY A 205 28.11 -14.87 18.71
N ARG A 206 27.63 -14.46 17.53
CA ARG A 206 28.37 -14.41 16.27
C ARG A 206 29.02 -13.03 16.10
N LYS A 207 30.04 -12.76 16.93
CA LYS A 207 30.74 -11.46 16.97
C LYS A 207 31.35 -11.06 15.62
N LYS A 208 31.88 -12.03 14.86
CA LYS A 208 32.43 -11.79 13.50
C LYS A 208 31.36 -11.26 12.56
N ASP A 209 30.21 -11.91 12.51
CA ASP A 209 29.08 -11.51 11.68
C ASP A 209 28.55 -10.12 12.09
N PHE A 210 28.51 -9.81 13.38
CA PHE A 210 28.16 -8.48 13.88
C PHE A 210 29.10 -7.39 13.36
N VAL A 211 30.42 -7.58 13.49
CA VAL A 211 31.42 -6.61 13.01
C VAL A 211 31.33 -6.45 11.49
N ILE A 212 31.21 -7.55 10.74
CA ILE A 212 31.01 -7.50 9.28
C ILE A 212 29.73 -6.71 8.94
N THR A 213 28.65 -6.92 9.69
CA THR A 213 27.40 -6.18 9.49
C THR A 213 27.59 -4.69 9.69
N ILE A 214 28.29 -4.26 10.73
CA ILE A 214 28.58 -2.84 10.96
C ILE A 214 29.38 -2.25 9.80
N ILE A 215 30.44 -2.93 9.37
CA ILE A 215 31.28 -2.45 8.26
C ILE A 215 30.45 -2.29 6.99
N VAL A 216 29.67 -3.32 6.63
CA VAL A 216 28.79 -3.27 5.46
C VAL A 216 27.73 -2.18 5.61
N ALA A 217 27.10 -2.05 6.79
CA ALA A 217 26.10 -1.02 7.05
C ALA A 217 26.66 0.39 6.85
N VAL A 218 27.87 0.66 7.36
CA VAL A 218 28.55 1.96 7.20
C VAL A 218 28.86 2.22 5.73
N LEU A 219 29.45 1.26 5.02
CA LEU A 219 29.76 1.41 3.60
C LEU A 219 28.50 1.68 2.76
N ILE A 220 27.43 0.93 3.00
CA ILE A 220 26.17 1.08 2.28
C ILE A 220 25.48 2.40 2.64
N ALA A 221 25.54 2.83 3.91
CA ALA A 221 25.03 4.12 4.32
C ALA A 221 25.78 5.27 3.61
N ILE A 222 27.13 5.21 3.56
CA ILE A 222 27.93 6.19 2.82
C ILE A 222 27.45 6.24 1.37
N ILE A 223 27.39 5.12 0.67
CA ILE A 223 26.94 5.06 -0.74
C ILE A 223 25.52 5.62 -0.90
N TYR A 224 24.60 5.26 0.00
CA TYR A 224 23.22 5.72 -0.04
C TYR A 224 23.10 7.23 0.16
N PHE A 225 23.97 7.84 0.97
CA PHE A 225 23.89 9.28 1.28
C PHE A 225 24.79 10.19 0.42
N ILE A 226 25.54 9.65 -0.56
CA ILE A 226 26.31 10.46 -1.53
C ILE A 226 25.38 11.43 -2.30
N ASN A 227 25.59 12.74 -2.22
CA ASN A 227 24.72 13.75 -2.86
C ASN A 227 23.25 13.68 -2.38
N PHE A 228 23.02 13.27 -1.12
CA PHE A 228 21.67 13.25 -0.54
C PHE A 228 21.27 14.63 -0.03
N THR A 229 20.25 15.24 -0.63
CA THR A 229 19.68 16.52 -0.22
C THR A 229 18.27 16.30 0.36
N PRO A 230 18.10 16.31 1.70
CA PRO A 230 16.79 16.14 2.32
C PRO A 230 15.86 17.30 1.95
N THR A 231 14.63 17.01 1.51
CA THR A 231 13.66 18.03 1.10
C THR A 231 12.60 18.33 2.16
N THR A 232 12.42 17.42 3.12
CA THR A 232 11.36 17.51 4.13
C THR A 232 11.85 17.95 5.50
N LYS A 233 11.01 18.74 6.19
CA LYS A 233 11.19 19.10 7.60
C LYS A 233 11.14 17.85 8.49
N ASN A 234 11.90 17.91 9.58
CA ASN A 234 11.96 16.87 10.59
C ASN A 234 11.15 17.27 11.83
N LEU A 235 10.76 16.29 12.63
CA LEU A 235 10.06 16.50 13.88
C LEU A 235 10.89 17.39 14.81
N ASP A 236 10.24 18.46 15.28
CA ASP A 236 10.81 19.37 16.27
C ASP A 236 10.58 18.82 17.67
N MET A 237 11.67 18.43 18.34
CA MET A 237 11.62 17.88 19.71
C MET A 237 11.30 18.94 20.77
N SER A 238 11.37 20.23 20.43
CA SER A 238 10.98 21.33 21.31
C SER A 238 9.47 21.63 21.26
N ASP A 239 8.77 21.18 20.22
CA ASP A 239 7.33 21.32 20.07
C ASP A 239 6.60 20.16 20.76
N LEU A 240 6.01 20.44 21.93
CA LEU A 240 5.29 19.47 22.74
C LEU A 240 4.08 18.83 22.01
N ASP A 241 3.42 19.55 21.10
CA ASP A 241 2.30 18.99 20.33
C ASP A 241 2.81 17.98 19.30
N GLN A 242 3.89 18.31 18.58
CA GLN A 242 4.54 17.36 17.67
C GLN A 242 5.06 16.13 18.40
N VAL A 243 5.70 16.28 19.56
CA VAL A 243 6.17 15.15 20.37
C VAL A 243 4.99 14.28 20.83
N ARG A 244 3.90 14.89 21.32
CA ARG A 244 2.68 14.17 21.72
C ARG A 244 2.07 13.39 20.56
N LYS A 245 1.90 14.05 19.41
CA LYS A 245 1.36 13.43 18.19
C LYS A 245 2.28 12.34 17.66
N GLY A 246 3.60 12.53 17.74
CA GLY A 246 4.58 11.53 17.38
C GLY A 246 4.53 10.31 18.29
N PHE A 247 4.41 10.51 19.60
CA PHE A 247 4.25 9.43 20.56
C PHE A 247 3.01 8.60 20.27
N PHE A 248 1.82 9.21 20.19
CA PHE A 248 0.59 8.46 19.87
C PHE A 248 0.60 7.92 18.43
N GLY A 249 1.18 8.65 17.48
CA GLY A 249 1.33 8.25 16.08
C GLY A 249 2.16 6.98 15.93
N TYR A 250 3.20 6.80 16.75
CA TYR A 250 4.00 5.58 16.81
C TYR A 250 3.16 4.35 17.16
N PHE A 251 2.36 4.42 18.24
CA PHE A 251 1.46 3.33 18.62
C PHE A 251 0.33 3.15 17.61
N GLY A 252 -0.24 4.25 17.11
CA GLY A 252 -1.29 4.25 16.10
C GLY A 252 -0.85 3.55 14.82
N PHE A 253 0.38 3.79 14.36
CA PHE A 253 0.98 3.12 13.22
C PHE A 253 1.07 1.61 13.40
N ILE A 254 1.62 1.16 14.54
CA ILE A 254 1.77 -0.26 14.88
C ILE A 254 0.41 -0.95 15.00
N GLY A 255 -0.60 -0.29 15.57
CA GLY A 255 -1.95 -0.82 15.75
C GLY A 255 -2.93 -0.51 14.61
N SER A 256 -2.44 0.02 13.49
CA SER A 256 -3.28 0.55 12.40
C SER A 256 -4.18 -0.51 11.73
N ILE A 257 -3.93 -1.80 11.89
CA ILE A 257 -4.84 -2.87 11.44
C ILE A 257 -6.24 -2.73 12.05
N ALA A 258 -6.36 -2.16 13.25
CA ALA A 258 -7.63 -1.99 13.94
C ALA A 258 -8.53 -0.88 13.37
N THR A 259 -8.08 -0.04 12.43
CA THR A 259 -9.01 0.92 11.81
C THR A 259 -10.00 0.22 10.88
N ILE A 260 -9.64 -0.96 10.36
CA ILE A 260 -10.39 -1.73 9.34
C ILE A 260 -10.49 -0.97 8.02
N ARG A 261 -11.09 0.22 8.00
CA ARG A 261 -11.20 1.13 6.85
C ARG A 261 -9.96 2.01 6.71
N VAL A 262 -9.56 2.28 5.47
CA VAL A 262 -8.49 3.23 5.10
C VAL A 262 -9.06 4.64 4.96
N TYR A 263 -8.23 5.65 5.26
CA TYR A 263 -8.57 7.08 5.32
C TYR A 263 -9.72 7.44 6.26
N ASP A 264 -9.98 6.60 7.26
CA ASP A 264 -10.88 6.95 8.35
C ASP A 264 -10.20 8.01 9.22
N ASP A 265 -10.78 9.20 9.28
CA ASP A 265 -10.33 10.35 10.06
C ASP A 265 -11.08 10.48 11.40
N ASN A 266 -12.03 9.57 11.68
CA ASN A 266 -12.79 9.59 12.92
C ASN A 266 -11.85 9.42 14.12
N PRO A 267 -11.82 10.38 15.06
CA PRO A 267 -10.93 10.33 16.21
C PRO A 267 -11.05 9.03 17.02
N MET A 268 -12.26 8.48 17.17
CA MET A 268 -12.47 7.22 17.91
C MET A 268 -11.81 6.03 17.21
N VAL A 269 -11.83 5.99 15.88
CA VAL A 269 -11.20 4.92 15.09
C VAL A 269 -9.68 5.02 15.18
N LEU A 270 -9.13 6.24 15.13
CA LEU A 270 -7.69 6.47 15.31
C LEU A 270 -7.24 6.13 16.74
N THR A 271 -8.01 6.51 17.76
CA THR A 271 -7.74 6.11 19.17
C THR A 271 -7.76 4.59 19.34
N ARG A 272 -8.69 3.87 18.68
CA ARG A 272 -8.71 2.41 18.69
C ARG A 272 -7.42 1.81 18.13
N ALA A 273 -6.88 2.39 17.05
CA ALA A 273 -5.59 1.97 16.51
C ALA A 273 -4.43 2.21 17.50
N VAL A 274 -4.41 3.37 18.17
CA VAL A 274 -3.42 3.68 19.21
C VAL A 274 -3.49 2.66 20.36
N ILE A 275 -4.69 2.39 20.89
CA ILE A 275 -4.91 1.40 21.95
C ILE A 275 -4.44 0.01 21.50
N THR A 276 -4.73 -0.37 20.24
CA THR A 276 -4.26 -1.64 19.68
C THR A 276 -2.74 -1.70 19.64
N GLY A 277 -2.06 -0.60 19.30
CA GLY A 277 -0.60 -0.49 19.34
C GLY A 277 -0.03 -0.70 20.75
N PHE A 278 -0.64 -0.10 21.77
CA PHE A 278 -0.28 -0.35 23.17
C PHE A 278 -0.48 -1.83 23.55
N ILE A 279 -1.61 -2.43 23.17
CA ILE A 279 -1.88 -3.85 23.40
C ILE A 279 -0.85 -4.74 22.71
N PHE A 280 -0.42 -4.39 21.49
CA PHE A 280 0.59 -5.14 20.74
C PHE A 280 1.96 -5.12 21.44
N ILE A 281 2.40 -3.96 21.92
CA ILE A 281 3.65 -3.84 22.68
C ILE A 281 3.53 -4.52 24.04
N PHE A 282 2.42 -4.37 24.75
CA PHE A 282 2.19 -5.07 26.01
C PHE A 282 2.18 -6.60 25.82
N SER A 283 1.54 -7.08 24.75
CA SER A 283 1.50 -8.50 24.39
C SER A 283 2.89 -9.04 24.07
N LEU A 284 3.74 -8.25 23.41
CA LEU A 284 5.15 -8.59 23.18
C LEU A 284 5.89 -8.80 24.50
N VAL A 285 5.80 -7.83 25.41
CA VAL A 285 6.46 -7.88 26.73
C VAL A 285 5.97 -9.10 27.53
N LEU A 286 4.66 -9.34 27.55
CA LEU A 286 4.08 -10.50 28.24
C LEU A 286 4.51 -11.84 27.62
N LEU A 287 4.59 -11.92 26.29
CA LEU A 287 4.94 -13.14 25.57
C LEU A 287 6.39 -13.55 25.86
N PHE A 288 7.32 -12.59 25.87
CA PHE A 288 8.74 -12.83 26.08
C PHE A 288 9.18 -12.70 27.55
N ARG A 289 8.25 -12.52 28.50
CA ARG A 289 8.57 -12.31 29.93
C ARG A 289 9.46 -13.38 30.54
N LYS A 290 9.30 -14.65 30.13
CA LYS A 290 10.09 -15.78 30.62
C LYS A 290 11.51 -15.79 30.06
N GLU A 291 11.72 -15.14 28.93
CA GLU A 291 12.99 -15.09 28.23
C GLU A 291 13.77 -13.79 28.51
N TRP A 292 13.18 -12.83 29.23
CA TRP A 292 13.81 -11.53 29.50
C TRP A 292 15.19 -11.70 30.15
N PHE A 293 15.29 -12.50 31.22
CA PHE A 293 16.58 -12.74 31.87
C PHE A 293 17.63 -13.34 30.93
N THR A 294 17.21 -14.27 30.06
CA THR A 294 18.07 -14.84 29.03
C THR A 294 18.49 -13.77 28.04
N LEU A 295 17.55 -13.01 27.48
CA LEU A 295 17.83 -11.93 26.52
C LEU A 295 18.75 -10.85 27.13
N TRP A 296 18.58 -10.53 28.41
CA TRP A 296 19.43 -9.58 29.14
C TRP A 296 20.86 -10.11 29.31
N ASN A 297 21.02 -11.36 29.74
CA ASN A 297 22.32 -11.99 29.85
C ASN A 297 23.02 -12.13 28.49
N VAL A 298 22.26 -12.41 27.44
CA VAL A 298 22.74 -12.48 26.06
C VAL A 298 23.17 -11.11 25.55
N ALA A 299 22.41 -10.04 25.84
CA ALA A 299 22.76 -8.68 25.46
C ALA A 299 24.14 -8.29 26.04
N TRP A 300 24.44 -8.69 27.28
CA TRP A 300 25.75 -8.52 27.93
C TRP A 300 26.77 -9.61 27.61
N GLY A 301 26.53 -10.41 26.57
CA GLY A 301 27.51 -11.39 26.06
C GLY A 301 27.81 -12.54 27.01
N LYS A 302 27.00 -12.73 28.07
CA LYS A 302 27.20 -13.80 29.07
C LYS A 302 26.73 -15.16 28.55
N THR A 303 25.73 -15.19 27.67
CA THR A 303 25.14 -16.41 27.10
C THR A 303 24.76 -16.19 25.62
N LYS A 304 24.29 -17.23 24.93
CA LYS A 304 23.81 -17.18 23.54
C LYS A 304 22.33 -17.53 23.48
N TYR A 305 21.57 -16.83 22.63
CA TYR A 305 20.17 -17.12 22.41
C TYR A 305 19.99 -18.07 21.20
N ASN A 306 19.33 -19.20 21.40
CA ASN A 306 19.32 -20.32 20.44
C ASN A 306 17.97 -20.57 19.74
N ASN A 307 16.96 -19.72 19.94
CA ASN A 307 15.65 -19.90 19.31
C ASN A 307 15.52 -19.04 18.02
N PRO A 308 15.71 -19.63 16.81
CA PRO A 308 15.77 -18.87 15.57
C PRO A 308 14.42 -18.26 15.17
N THR A 309 13.30 -18.90 15.47
CA THR A 309 11.97 -18.35 15.14
C THR A 309 11.59 -17.21 16.07
N ALA A 310 11.95 -17.30 17.35
CA ALA A 310 11.80 -16.18 18.27
C ALA A 310 12.66 -14.98 17.84
N LEU A 311 13.92 -15.19 17.43
CA LEU A 311 14.76 -14.14 16.86
C LEU A 311 14.19 -13.56 15.56
N PHE A 312 13.62 -14.39 14.69
CA PHE A 312 12.99 -13.92 13.45
C PHE A 312 11.78 -13.02 13.76
N SER A 313 10.93 -13.43 14.70
CA SER A 313 9.83 -12.62 15.23
C SER A 313 10.32 -11.29 15.80
N LEU A 314 11.31 -11.31 16.69
CA LEU A 314 11.88 -10.11 17.29
C LEU A 314 12.55 -9.21 16.23
N GLY A 315 13.18 -9.79 15.22
CA GLY A 315 13.80 -9.05 14.12
C GLY A 315 12.78 -8.29 13.29
N ILE A 316 11.64 -8.91 12.95
CA ILE A 316 10.53 -8.22 12.28
C ILE A 316 10.00 -7.08 13.15
N ILE A 317 9.76 -7.35 14.44
CA ILE A 317 9.27 -6.35 15.39
C ILE A 317 10.22 -5.17 15.50
N ALA A 318 11.53 -5.42 15.62
CA ALA A 318 12.54 -4.38 15.68
C ALA A 318 12.57 -3.55 14.38
N PHE A 319 12.49 -4.21 13.22
CA PHE A 319 12.44 -3.52 11.92
C PHE A 319 11.20 -2.61 11.81
N VAL A 320 10.02 -3.10 12.19
CA VAL A 320 8.79 -2.30 12.16
C VAL A 320 8.85 -1.15 13.17
N ALA A 321 9.40 -1.38 14.38
CA ALA A 321 9.57 -0.35 15.40
C ALA A 321 10.50 0.78 14.90
N ILE A 322 11.67 0.44 14.34
CA ILE A 322 12.60 1.44 13.80
C ILE A 322 11.96 2.17 12.61
N THR A 323 11.25 1.46 11.72
CA THR A 323 10.52 2.08 10.60
C THR A 323 9.45 3.05 11.08
N ALA A 324 8.70 2.69 12.13
CA ALA A 324 7.67 3.54 12.71
C ALA A 324 8.27 4.81 13.33
N LEU A 325 9.42 4.72 14.01
CA LEU A 325 10.15 5.89 14.51
C LEU A 325 10.60 6.81 13.37
N ALA A 326 11.19 6.25 12.31
CA ALA A 326 11.62 7.02 11.15
C ALA A 326 10.44 7.73 10.46
N LEU A 327 9.29 7.06 10.36
CA LEU A 327 8.08 7.66 9.81
C LEU A 327 7.52 8.75 10.70
N VAL A 328 7.44 8.55 12.03
CA VAL A 328 7.02 9.61 12.97
C VAL A 328 7.89 10.85 12.81
N TYR A 329 9.21 10.66 12.76
CA TYR A 329 10.17 11.74 12.62
C TYR A 329 9.98 12.58 11.36
N LYS A 330 9.47 11.98 10.27
CA LYS A 330 9.28 12.64 8.98
C LYS A 330 7.84 13.06 8.68
N ARG A 331 6.84 12.31 9.14
CA ARG A 331 5.43 12.47 8.74
C ARG A 331 4.65 13.40 9.63
N ILE A 332 4.93 13.47 10.93
CA ILE A 332 4.19 14.37 11.83
C ILE A 332 4.27 15.84 11.39
N PRO A 333 5.45 16.39 10.98
CA PRO A 333 5.53 17.77 10.50
C PRO A 333 4.85 18.01 9.15
N LEU A 334 4.69 16.96 8.33
CA LEU A 334 4.21 17.07 6.95
C LEU A 334 2.72 16.80 6.82
N ASP A 335 2.25 15.73 7.44
CA ASP A 335 0.91 15.15 7.26
C ASP A 335 0.12 15.08 8.59
N ASP A 336 0.66 15.65 9.66
CA ASP A 336 0.15 15.57 11.03
C ASP A 336 -0.10 14.12 11.48
N PHE A 337 -0.89 13.93 12.53
CA PHE A 337 -1.25 12.63 13.09
C PHE A 337 -1.92 11.68 12.08
N ILE A 338 -2.76 12.21 11.18
CA ILE A 338 -3.50 11.41 10.17
C ILE A 338 -2.52 10.79 9.15
N GLY A 339 -1.39 11.44 8.88
CA GLY A 339 -0.33 10.93 8.01
C GLY A 339 0.20 9.54 8.36
N MET A 340 0.13 9.16 9.64
CA MET A 340 0.55 7.84 10.12
C MET A 340 -0.38 6.71 9.68
N PHE A 341 -1.56 7.04 9.15
CA PHE A 341 -2.63 6.10 8.83
C PHE A 341 -2.89 5.96 7.32
N LYS A 342 -1.98 6.46 6.46
CA LYS A 342 -2.07 6.27 5.01
C LYS A 342 -2.07 4.77 4.63
N GLY A 343 -2.79 4.39 3.57
CA GLY A 343 -3.00 3.00 3.15
C GLY A 343 -1.69 2.24 2.88
N ARG A 344 -0.72 2.93 2.30
CA ARG A 344 0.63 2.46 1.94
C ARG A 344 1.49 2.07 3.12
N TYR A 345 1.04 2.28 4.35
CA TYR A 345 1.74 1.89 5.58
C TYR A 345 1.05 0.76 6.36
N ARG A 346 -0.16 0.36 5.98
CA ARG A 346 -0.98 -0.59 6.77
C ARG A 346 -0.39 -2.00 6.83
N MET A 347 0.43 -2.39 5.86
CA MET A 347 1.13 -3.67 5.82
C MET A 347 2.07 -3.87 7.02
N TYR A 348 2.61 -2.81 7.62
CA TYR A 348 3.49 -2.91 8.79
C TYR A 348 2.75 -3.39 10.05
N SER A 349 1.48 -3.02 10.22
CA SER A 349 0.66 -3.49 11.35
C SER A 349 0.27 -4.97 11.21
N ALA A 350 -0.04 -5.41 9.98
CA ALA A 350 -0.23 -6.82 9.68
C ALA A 350 1.08 -7.62 9.91
N LEU A 351 2.22 -7.07 9.50
CA LEU A 351 3.53 -7.66 9.71
C LEU A 351 3.88 -7.81 11.21
N TRP A 352 3.57 -6.79 12.03
CA TRP A 352 3.71 -6.88 13.49
C TRP A 352 2.83 -7.99 14.09
N SER A 353 1.57 -8.09 13.63
CA SER A 353 0.63 -9.13 14.08
C SER A 353 1.14 -10.53 13.77
N ILE A 354 1.67 -10.74 12.56
CA ILE A 354 2.29 -12.01 12.14
C ILE A 354 3.53 -12.30 12.99
N ALA A 355 4.37 -11.31 13.24
CA ALA A 355 5.56 -11.48 14.08
C ALA A 355 5.17 -11.93 15.50
N LEU A 356 4.25 -11.23 16.17
CA LEU A 356 3.70 -11.63 17.47
C LEU A 356 3.17 -13.06 17.45
N TYR A 357 2.45 -13.43 16.40
CA TYR A 357 1.92 -14.79 16.24
C TYR A 357 3.03 -15.84 16.08
N LEU A 358 4.06 -15.59 15.26
CA LEU A 358 5.22 -16.49 15.13
C LEU A 358 6.00 -16.60 16.45
N GLY A 359 6.15 -15.50 17.19
CA GLY A 359 6.69 -15.50 18.54
C GLY A 359 5.86 -16.37 19.49
N LEU A 360 4.52 -16.27 19.41
CA LEU A 360 3.59 -17.10 20.19
C LEU A 360 3.77 -18.59 19.88
N LEU A 361 3.86 -18.96 18.59
CA LEU A 361 4.10 -20.36 18.18
C LEU A 361 5.43 -20.91 18.72
N SER A 362 6.41 -20.03 18.95
CA SER A 362 7.78 -20.37 19.31
C SER A 362 8.03 -20.46 20.81
N VAL A 363 7.55 -19.48 21.58
CA VAL A 363 7.91 -19.30 23.00
C VAL A 363 6.81 -19.78 23.95
N ALA A 364 5.55 -19.77 23.52
CA ALA A 364 4.44 -20.17 24.39
C ALA A 364 4.29 -21.69 24.52
N SER A 365 3.64 -22.13 25.59
CA SER A 365 3.37 -23.55 25.80
C SER A 365 2.42 -24.10 24.73
N ARG A 366 2.66 -25.34 24.29
CA ARG A 366 1.83 -26.01 23.26
C ARG A 366 0.34 -25.98 23.60
N THR A 367 -0.02 -26.09 24.89
CA THR A 367 -1.40 -26.01 25.37
C THR A 367 -2.03 -24.63 25.12
N LEU A 368 -1.30 -23.55 25.44
CA LEU A 368 -1.78 -22.19 25.20
C LEU A 368 -1.93 -21.92 23.70
N VAL A 369 -0.92 -22.29 22.90
CA VAL A 369 -0.94 -22.14 21.44
C VAL A 369 -2.15 -22.87 20.85
N ARG A 370 -2.41 -24.13 21.24
CA ARG A 370 -3.56 -24.90 20.75
C ARG A 370 -4.88 -24.21 21.06
N ARG A 371 -5.06 -23.67 22.27
CA ARG A 371 -6.28 -22.96 22.67
C ARG A 371 -6.45 -21.66 21.88
N LEU A 372 -5.39 -20.87 21.75
CA LEU A 372 -5.45 -19.59 21.06
C LEU A 372 -5.68 -19.77 19.56
N VAL A 373 -5.10 -20.78 18.90
CA VAL A 373 -5.29 -20.99 17.47
C VAL A 373 -6.73 -21.28 17.09
N ILE A 374 -7.49 -21.98 17.95
CA ILE A 374 -8.93 -22.21 17.74
C ILE A 374 -9.71 -20.88 17.67
N VAL A 375 -9.28 -19.87 18.42
CA VAL A 375 -9.90 -18.54 18.42
C VAL A 375 -9.32 -17.64 17.32
N LEU A 376 -8.01 -17.72 17.07
CA LEU A 376 -7.32 -16.84 16.11
C LEU A 376 -7.69 -17.15 14.66
N ILE A 377 -7.98 -18.40 14.30
CA ILE A 377 -8.41 -18.74 12.94
C ILE A 377 -9.71 -17.99 12.55
N PRO A 378 -10.84 -18.15 13.25
CA PRO A 378 -12.06 -17.43 12.89
C PRO A 378 -11.88 -15.91 13.04
N LEU A 379 -11.13 -15.44 14.04
CA LEU A 379 -10.87 -14.01 14.22
C LEU A 379 -10.15 -13.39 13.02
N THR A 380 -9.08 -14.03 12.52
CA THR A 380 -8.31 -13.52 11.37
C THR A 380 -9.08 -13.60 10.07
N ILE A 381 -9.91 -14.64 9.89
CA ILE A 381 -10.84 -14.74 8.75
C ILE A 381 -11.83 -13.57 8.78
N VAL A 382 -12.53 -13.37 9.91
CA VAL A 382 -13.51 -12.29 10.06
C VAL A 382 -12.86 -10.93 9.87
N LEU A 383 -11.70 -10.69 10.48
CA LEU A 383 -10.95 -9.44 10.31
C LEU A 383 -10.62 -9.16 8.84
N ASN A 384 -10.11 -10.15 8.10
CA ASN A 384 -9.79 -9.99 6.69
C ASN A 384 -11.03 -9.68 5.84
N LEU A 385 -12.14 -10.40 6.06
CA LEU A 385 -13.39 -10.17 5.33
C LEU A 385 -14.01 -8.80 5.66
N LEU A 386 -13.90 -8.33 6.90
CA LEU A 386 -14.30 -6.97 7.28
C LEU A 386 -13.43 -5.91 6.60
N ILE A 387 -12.13 -6.14 6.50
CA ILE A 387 -11.20 -5.27 5.75
C ILE A 387 -11.59 -5.27 4.25
N LEU A 388 -11.93 -6.43 3.68
CA LEU A 388 -12.38 -6.52 2.30
C LEU A 388 -13.64 -5.69 2.06
N ASP A 389 -14.69 -5.93 2.85
CA ASP A 389 -15.97 -5.22 2.75
C ASP A 389 -15.80 -3.71 2.95
N SER A 390 -14.95 -3.28 3.89
CA SER A 390 -14.78 -1.85 4.19
C SER A 390 -13.95 -1.08 3.16
N ASN A 391 -13.09 -1.75 2.39
CA ASN A 391 -12.11 -1.08 1.51
C ASN A 391 -12.30 -1.34 0.01
N PHE A 392 -13.10 -2.33 -0.39
CA PHE A 392 -13.26 -2.64 -1.81
C PHE A 392 -13.89 -1.48 -2.61
N ALA A 393 -14.92 -0.82 -2.08
CA ALA A 393 -15.49 0.38 -2.68
C ALA A 393 -14.48 1.54 -2.80
N ILE A 394 -13.62 1.72 -1.80
CA ILE A 394 -12.57 2.74 -1.80
C ILE A 394 -11.56 2.45 -2.91
N ALA A 395 -11.14 1.19 -3.06
CA ALA A 395 -10.23 0.78 -4.13
C ALA A 395 -10.86 0.96 -5.52
N VAL A 396 -12.15 0.69 -5.69
CA VAL A 396 -12.90 0.97 -6.93
C VAL A 396 -12.97 2.47 -7.22
N ASN A 397 -13.28 3.29 -6.21
CA ASN A 397 -13.32 4.75 -6.37
C ASN A 397 -11.93 5.30 -6.73
N ASN A 398 -10.85 4.76 -6.14
CA ASN A 398 -9.48 5.16 -6.49
C ASN A 398 -9.09 4.80 -7.93
N ARG A 399 -9.55 3.65 -8.46
CA ARG A 399 -9.40 3.35 -9.90
C ARG A 399 -10.09 4.42 -10.76
N ARG A 400 -11.31 4.83 -10.42
CA ARG A 400 -12.05 5.87 -11.16
C ARG A 400 -11.41 7.25 -11.03
N ILE A 401 -10.85 7.57 -9.87
CA ILE A 401 -10.05 8.78 -9.64
C ILE A 401 -8.82 8.78 -10.54
N ALA A 402 -8.07 7.67 -10.63
CA ALA A 402 -6.90 7.59 -11.51
C ALA A 402 -7.25 7.84 -12.99
N ILE A 403 -8.36 7.28 -13.47
CA ILE A 403 -8.88 7.53 -14.83
C ILE A 403 -9.13 9.03 -15.05
N VAL A 404 -9.81 9.67 -14.10
CA VAL A 404 -10.15 11.09 -14.20
C VAL A 404 -8.93 12.00 -14.06
N GLN A 405 -7.99 11.67 -13.16
CA GLN A 405 -6.75 12.42 -13.01
C GLN A 405 -5.96 12.41 -14.31
N GLU A 406 -5.86 11.25 -14.96
CA GLU A 406 -5.20 11.14 -16.24
C GLU A 406 -5.95 11.89 -17.35
N PHE A 407 -7.29 11.76 -17.44
CA PHE A 407 -8.10 12.54 -18.37
C PHE A 407 -7.90 14.05 -18.19
N ASN A 408 -7.97 14.56 -16.96
CA ASN A 408 -7.83 15.98 -16.68
C ASN A 408 -6.42 16.49 -17.04
N ALA A 409 -5.37 15.72 -16.76
CA ALA A 409 -3.99 16.04 -17.15
C ALA A 409 -3.78 16.03 -18.68
N ARG A 410 -4.49 15.15 -19.41
CA ARG A 410 -4.43 15.09 -20.88
C ARG A 410 -5.13 16.25 -21.56
N TYR A 411 -6.24 16.76 -21.01
CA TYR A 411 -7.12 17.69 -21.74
C TYR A 411 -7.12 19.11 -21.22
N ASN A 412 -6.45 19.39 -20.11
CA ASN A 412 -6.27 20.74 -19.60
C ASN A 412 -4.77 20.97 -19.39
N ALA A 413 -4.25 22.12 -19.82
CA ALA A 413 -2.82 22.44 -19.78
C ALA A 413 -2.38 23.10 -18.47
N ASP A 414 -3.35 23.54 -17.67
CA ASP A 414 -3.22 24.25 -16.40
C ASP A 414 -2.76 23.34 -15.25
N TRP A 415 -3.17 22.06 -15.28
CA TRP A 415 -2.83 21.01 -14.31
C TRP A 415 -3.13 21.41 -12.86
N LEU A 416 -4.15 22.23 -12.67
CA LEU A 416 -4.53 22.77 -11.38
C LEU A 416 -4.81 21.66 -10.37
N GLY A 417 -4.13 21.71 -9.22
CA GLY A 417 -4.19 20.70 -8.15
C GLY A 417 -3.74 19.28 -8.54
N LEU A 418 -3.25 19.08 -9.78
CA LEU A 418 -2.65 17.83 -10.26
C LEU A 418 -1.11 17.94 -10.35
N LYS A 419 -0.57 19.16 -10.35
CA LYS A 419 0.86 19.42 -10.47
C LYS A 419 1.63 19.07 -9.19
N MET A 420 2.09 17.82 -9.09
CA MET A 420 3.06 17.43 -8.04
C MET A 420 4.52 17.62 -8.49
N PHE A 421 4.76 17.69 -9.81
CA PHE A 421 6.08 17.85 -10.41
C PHE A 421 6.04 18.86 -11.55
N SER A 422 7.18 19.48 -11.86
CA SER A 422 7.31 20.41 -12.98
C SER A 422 7.30 19.65 -14.32
N MET A 423 6.12 19.46 -14.90
CA MET A 423 5.93 18.83 -16.20
C MET A 423 4.86 19.60 -16.98
N ASP A 424 5.05 19.70 -18.30
CA ASP A 424 4.05 20.25 -19.23
C ASP A 424 3.28 19.12 -19.92
N GLN A 425 2.19 19.48 -20.59
CA GLN A 425 1.32 18.53 -21.28
C GLN A 425 2.04 17.77 -22.41
N THR A 426 3.02 18.40 -23.08
CA THR A 426 3.80 17.76 -24.16
C THR A 426 4.70 16.68 -23.61
N HIS A 427 5.39 16.95 -22.50
CA HIS A 427 6.21 16.01 -21.76
C HIS A 427 5.35 14.86 -21.24
N PHE A 428 4.18 15.16 -20.68
CA PHE A 428 3.24 14.13 -20.22
C PHE A 428 2.84 13.16 -21.32
N GLU A 429 2.39 13.67 -22.47
CA GLU A 429 2.03 12.83 -23.60
C GLU A 429 3.24 12.04 -24.13
N LYS A 430 4.45 12.62 -24.08
CA LYS A 430 5.70 11.89 -24.36
C LYS A 430 5.95 10.75 -23.38
N ILE A 431 5.65 10.90 -22.09
CA ILE A 431 5.77 9.79 -21.13
C ILE A 431 4.67 8.75 -21.38
N ARG A 432 3.46 9.18 -21.74
CA ARG A 432 2.35 8.28 -22.09
C ARG A 432 2.66 7.36 -23.24
N THR A 433 3.55 7.73 -24.15
CA THR A 433 3.99 6.82 -25.22
C THR A 433 4.76 5.61 -24.68
N TYR A 434 5.32 5.63 -23.47
CA TYR A 434 5.97 4.45 -22.89
C TYR A 434 4.98 3.43 -22.33
N TYR A 435 3.82 3.87 -21.82
CA TYR A 435 2.88 2.98 -21.14
C TYR A 435 1.53 2.76 -21.85
N HIS A 436 1.17 3.62 -22.80
CA HIS A 436 -0.02 3.48 -23.65
C HIS A 436 -1.30 3.18 -22.86
N SER A 437 -1.58 3.97 -21.84
CA SER A 437 -2.87 3.92 -21.15
C SER A 437 -4.03 4.22 -22.09
N ASP A 438 -5.13 3.52 -21.86
CA ASP A 438 -6.40 3.79 -22.52
C ASP A 438 -7.00 5.10 -22.00
N ASP A 439 -7.89 5.70 -22.80
CA ASP A 439 -8.63 6.90 -22.42
C ASP A 439 -10.13 6.64 -22.47
N PRO A 440 -10.65 5.89 -21.48
CA PRO A 440 -12.03 5.41 -21.52
C PRO A 440 -13.05 6.55 -21.52
N LEU A 441 -12.71 7.73 -21.00
CA LEU A 441 -13.64 8.86 -20.93
C LEU A 441 -13.71 9.64 -22.24
N ALA A 442 -12.70 9.59 -23.10
CA ALA A 442 -12.69 10.27 -24.40
C ALA A 442 -13.29 9.43 -25.54
N GLU A 443 -13.62 8.15 -25.32
CA GLU A 443 -14.18 7.28 -26.38
C GLU A 443 -15.51 7.83 -26.91
N GLY A 444 -15.62 7.95 -28.24
CA GLY A 444 -16.86 8.33 -28.93
C GLY A 444 -17.17 9.83 -28.98
N TRP A 445 -16.28 10.70 -28.50
CA TRP A 445 -16.41 12.16 -28.63
C TRP A 445 -15.02 12.83 -28.58
N ASN A 446 -14.96 14.16 -28.75
CA ASN A 446 -13.70 14.90 -28.72
C ASN A 446 -13.66 15.90 -27.54
N PRO A 447 -12.95 15.58 -26.43
CA PRO A 447 -12.78 16.48 -25.31
C PRO A 447 -12.07 17.80 -25.64
N ARG A 448 -11.25 17.84 -26.70
CA ARG A 448 -10.49 19.02 -27.14
C ARG A 448 -11.30 19.98 -28.01
N ASN A 449 -12.56 19.67 -28.31
CA ASN A 449 -13.37 20.55 -29.14
C ASN A 449 -13.51 21.93 -28.48
N LEU A 450 -13.17 22.98 -29.22
CA LEU A 450 -13.24 24.39 -28.78
C LEU A 450 -14.69 24.90 -28.87
N SER A 451 -15.58 24.24 -28.12
CA SER A 451 -16.97 24.59 -27.97
C SER A 451 -17.33 24.57 -26.48
N ASP A 452 -18.22 25.47 -26.09
CA ASP A 452 -18.83 25.48 -24.75
C ASP A 452 -19.90 24.40 -24.57
N SER A 453 -20.16 23.59 -25.62
CA SER A 453 -21.22 22.59 -25.65
C SER A 453 -20.73 21.21 -26.07
N ILE A 454 -21.36 20.17 -25.54
CA ILE A 454 -21.17 18.78 -25.93
C ILE A 454 -22.50 18.26 -26.48
N ALA A 455 -22.48 17.54 -27.60
CA ALA A 455 -23.66 16.84 -28.10
C ALA A 455 -24.12 15.81 -27.04
N CYS A 456 -25.38 15.92 -26.62
CA CYS A 456 -25.94 15.07 -25.57
C CYS A 456 -27.20 14.36 -26.08
N THR A 457 -27.46 13.17 -25.55
CA THR A 457 -28.55 12.32 -26.06
C THR A 457 -29.90 12.79 -25.52
N LYS A 458 -29.97 13.07 -24.21
CA LYS A 458 -31.18 13.47 -23.47
C LYS A 458 -30.82 14.34 -22.28
N ILE A 459 -31.84 14.98 -21.70
CA ILE A 459 -31.72 15.68 -20.43
C ILE A 459 -31.74 14.64 -19.29
N TYR A 460 -30.79 14.75 -18.37
CA TYR A 460 -30.69 13.96 -17.14
C TYR A 460 -30.24 14.91 -16.01
N GLN A 461 -31.19 15.36 -15.19
CA GLN A 461 -30.92 16.38 -14.18
C GLN A 461 -30.33 15.75 -12.90
N PRO A 462 -29.30 16.35 -12.28
CA PRO A 462 -28.84 15.98 -10.96
C PRO A 462 -29.85 16.40 -9.88
N ASP A 463 -29.89 15.66 -8.78
CA ASP A 463 -30.70 15.98 -7.60
C ASP A 463 -30.16 17.25 -6.92
N ILE A 464 -28.83 17.38 -6.85
CA ILE A 464 -28.15 18.50 -6.18
C ILE A 464 -27.00 19.01 -7.04
N VAL A 465 -26.93 20.33 -7.18
CA VAL A 465 -25.73 21.08 -7.61
C VAL A 465 -25.53 22.23 -6.63
N LYS A 466 -24.45 22.19 -5.84
CA LYS A 466 -24.16 23.23 -4.85
C LYS A 466 -22.66 23.44 -4.69
N LYS A 467 -22.27 24.63 -4.24
CA LYS A 467 -20.93 24.90 -3.71
C LYS A 467 -20.96 24.70 -2.20
N GLU A 468 -20.02 23.91 -1.68
CA GLU A 468 -19.80 23.69 -0.26
C GLU A 468 -18.31 23.89 0.00
N ASP A 469 -17.98 24.92 0.78
CA ASP A 469 -16.62 25.41 0.97
C ASP A 469 -15.88 25.64 -0.36
N ASN A 470 -14.80 24.87 -0.57
CA ASN A 470 -13.96 24.90 -1.78
C ASN A 470 -14.32 23.79 -2.78
N TYR A 471 -15.54 23.24 -2.71
CA TYR A 471 -15.97 22.17 -3.60
C TYR A 471 -17.28 22.49 -4.32
N LEU A 472 -17.31 22.26 -5.62
CA LEU A 472 -18.55 22.07 -6.38
C LEU A 472 -18.98 20.62 -6.22
N ILE A 473 -20.22 20.41 -5.77
CA ILE A 473 -20.82 19.09 -5.53
C ILE A 473 -21.97 18.88 -6.53
N VAL A 474 -21.94 17.74 -7.22
CA VAL A 474 -22.98 17.29 -8.14
C VAL A 474 -23.41 15.87 -7.76
N ASN A 475 -24.67 15.71 -7.32
CA ASN A 475 -25.18 14.44 -6.81
C ASN A 475 -26.36 13.90 -7.61
N PHE A 476 -26.38 12.57 -7.71
CA PHE A 476 -27.48 11.75 -8.22
C PHE A 476 -27.83 10.71 -7.14
N GLU A 477 -28.57 11.12 -6.11
CA GLU A 477 -28.76 10.39 -4.84
C GLU A 477 -29.55 9.09 -5.02
N ASN A 478 -30.54 9.09 -5.91
CA ASN A 478 -31.43 7.94 -6.10
C ASN A 478 -30.95 6.94 -7.17
N ASP A 479 -29.89 7.29 -7.88
CA ASP A 479 -29.41 6.54 -9.04
C ASP A 479 -28.40 5.46 -8.69
N TYR A 480 -28.30 4.46 -9.57
CA TYR A 480 -27.31 3.40 -9.45
C TYR A 480 -26.69 3.06 -10.80
N PHE A 481 -25.48 3.57 -11.02
CA PHE A 481 -24.69 3.31 -12.22
C PHE A 481 -23.83 2.06 -12.01
N LYS A 482 -24.41 0.90 -12.35
CA LYS A 482 -23.75 -0.41 -12.25
C LYS A 482 -22.63 -0.54 -13.28
N ALA A 483 -21.48 -1.05 -12.85
CA ALA A 483 -20.42 -1.48 -13.75
C ALA A 483 -20.81 -2.78 -14.46
N GLU A 484 -20.70 -2.83 -15.79
CA GLU A 484 -21.08 -4.00 -16.60
C GLU A 484 -19.87 -4.75 -17.16
N LYS A 485 -18.92 -4.01 -17.77
CA LYS A 485 -17.69 -4.59 -18.32
C LYS A 485 -16.62 -4.71 -17.23
N ASP A 486 -16.26 -3.59 -16.62
CA ASP A 486 -15.30 -3.50 -15.53
C ASP A 486 -15.51 -2.20 -14.73
N TYR A 487 -14.74 -1.97 -13.66
CA TYR A 487 -14.95 -0.82 -12.77
C TYR A 487 -14.56 0.56 -13.34
N SER A 488 -14.09 0.61 -14.59
CA SER A 488 -14.05 1.85 -15.39
C SER A 488 -15.43 2.25 -15.91
N ASP A 489 -16.42 1.35 -15.89
CA ASP A 489 -17.83 1.73 -16.08
C ASP A 489 -18.34 2.49 -14.85
N GLY A 490 -19.26 3.42 -15.10
CA GLY A 490 -19.86 4.28 -14.08
C GLY A 490 -20.33 5.63 -14.60
N ALA A 491 -20.79 6.48 -13.69
CA ALA A 491 -21.06 7.88 -13.95
C ALA A 491 -19.82 8.75 -13.69
N TYR A 492 -19.65 9.74 -14.55
CA TYR A 492 -18.63 10.78 -14.47
C TYR A 492 -19.31 12.11 -14.74
N VAL A 493 -19.02 13.12 -13.94
CA VAL A 493 -19.52 14.48 -14.18
C VAL A 493 -18.46 15.21 -15.00
N ILE A 494 -18.90 15.90 -16.05
CA ILE A 494 -18.04 16.69 -16.93
C ILE A 494 -18.40 18.17 -16.78
N LEU A 495 -17.39 19.02 -16.58
CA LEU A 495 -17.48 20.46 -16.71
C LEU A 495 -16.87 20.86 -18.05
N LYS A 496 -17.65 21.51 -18.91
CA LYS A 496 -17.17 22.01 -20.21
C LYS A 496 -17.29 23.53 -20.27
N SER A 497 -16.17 24.19 -20.58
CA SER A 497 -16.11 25.56 -21.07
C SER A 497 -15.60 25.57 -22.52
N ALA A 498 -15.43 26.74 -23.13
CA ALA A 498 -14.90 26.80 -24.50
C ALA A 498 -13.46 26.25 -24.61
N GLN A 499 -12.65 26.41 -23.57
CA GLN A 499 -11.23 26.01 -23.56
C GLN A 499 -10.92 24.80 -22.69
N HIS A 500 -11.75 24.48 -21.69
CA HIS A 500 -11.46 23.44 -20.70
C HIS A 500 -12.52 22.35 -20.64
N THR A 501 -12.08 21.16 -20.28
CA THR A 501 -12.92 19.98 -20.08
C THR A 501 -12.42 19.22 -18.87
N TYR A 502 -13.08 19.40 -17.72
CA TYR A 502 -12.77 18.67 -16.49
C TYR A 502 -13.74 17.53 -16.28
N ALA A 503 -13.25 16.42 -15.73
CA ALA A 503 -14.05 15.31 -15.26
C ALA A 503 -13.92 15.15 -13.74
N ALA A 504 -14.96 14.62 -13.11
CA ALA A 504 -14.95 14.11 -11.74
C ALA A 504 -15.60 12.72 -11.73
N PRO A 505 -15.03 11.74 -11.04
CA PRO A 505 -15.62 10.41 -10.96
C PRO A 505 -16.80 10.42 -9.99
N GLN A 506 -17.74 9.51 -10.19
CA GLN A 506 -18.63 9.14 -9.10
C GLN A 506 -17.84 8.46 -7.97
N SER A 507 -18.11 8.89 -6.74
CA SER A 507 -17.78 8.18 -5.52
C SER A 507 -19.00 7.37 -5.11
N GLN A 508 -18.82 6.06 -4.95
CA GLN A 508 -19.84 5.14 -4.45
C GLN A 508 -19.40 4.54 -3.13
N SER A 509 -20.31 4.50 -2.16
CA SER A 509 -20.03 3.90 -0.85
C SER A 509 -20.55 2.46 -0.80
N ALA A 510 -19.90 1.63 0.02
CA ALA A 510 -20.43 0.33 0.38
C ALA A 510 -21.67 0.50 1.27
N VAL A 511 -22.64 -0.41 1.16
CA VAL A 511 -23.72 -0.51 2.15
C VAL A 511 -23.20 -1.16 3.43
N PRO A 512 -23.88 -0.98 4.58
CA PRO A 512 -23.49 -1.68 5.80
C PRO A 512 -23.46 -3.20 5.61
N ILE A 513 -22.51 -3.89 6.24
CA ILE A 513 -22.33 -5.35 6.11
C ILE A 513 -23.62 -6.16 6.34
N LYS A 514 -24.48 -5.70 7.25
CA LYS A 514 -25.80 -6.31 7.50
C LYS A 514 -26.68 -6.31 6.25
N THR A 515 -26.61 -5.25 5.46
CA THR A 515 -27.31 -5.10 4.18
C THR A 515 -26.63 -5.96 3.11
N THR A 516 -25.29 -5.97 3.05
CA THR A 516 -24.52 -6.84 2.13
C THR A 516 -24.92 -8.30 2.28
N LEU A 517 -24.95 -8.80 3.52
CA LEU A 517 -25.30 -10.20 3.80
C LEU A 517 -26.78 -10.53 3.57
N ARG A 518 -27.69 -9.59 3.86
CA ARG A 518 -29.15 -9.84 3.73
C ARG A 518 -29.67 -9.70 2.31
N ARG A 519 -29.12 -8.76 1.54
CA ARG A 519 -29.63 -8.39 0.21
C ARG A 519 -28.67 -8.74 -0.93
N LEU A 520 -27.48 -9.29 -0.62
CA LEU A 520 -26.43 -9.59 -1.60
C LEU A 520 -26.08 -8.38 -2.48
N MET A 521 -26.13 -7.20 -1.88
CA MET A 521 -25.89 -5.91 -2.52
C MET A 521 -24.73 -5.23 -1.80
N TYR A 522 -23.65 -4.90 -2.51
CA TYR A 522 -22.47 -4.30 -1.91
C TYR A 522 -22.43 -2.77 -2.05
N PHE A 523 -22.71 -2.24 -3.25
CA PHE A 523 -22.70 -0.79 -3.48
C PHE A 523 -24.03 -0.17 -3.07
N ASN A 524 -23.96 1.00 -2.43
CA ASN A 524 -25.13 1.82 -2.17
C ASN A 524 -25.63 2.48 -3.46
N LYS A 525 -26.89 2.91 -3.45
CA LYS A 525 -27.37 3.91 -4.41
C LYS A 525 -26.70 5.26 -4.13
N GLY A 526 -26.71 6.13 -5.13
CA GLY A 526 -26.09 7.43 -5.08
C GLY A 526 -24.81 7.47 -5.90
N ALA A 527 -24.65 8.54 -6.68
CA ALA A 527 -23.38 8.95 -7.27
C ALA A 527 -23.06 10.37 -6.81
N TYR A 528 -21.96 10.51 -6.07
CA TYR A 528 -21.43 11.79 -5.61
C TYR A 528 -20.21 12.14 -6.47
N ALA A 529 -20.24 13.29 -7.14
CA ALA A 529 -19.07 13.81 -7.84
C ALA A 529 -18.74 15.20 -7.30
N SER A 530 -17.45 15.49 -7.14
CA SER A 530 -16.99 16.78 -6.64
C SER A 530 -15.78 17.29 -7.38
N PHE A 531 -15.72 18.61 -7.55
CA PHE A 531 -14.56 19.34 -8.07
C PHE A 531 -14.06 20.28 -7.00
N HIS A 532 -12.76 20.26 -6.69
CA HIS A 532 -12.17 21.28 -5.84
C HIS A 532 -11.97 22.55 -6.68
N THR A 533 -12.30 23.73 -6.16
CA THR A 533 -12.17 25.01 -6.88
C THR A 533 -10.74 25.23 -7.40
N ALA A 534 -9.73 24.97 -6.57
CA ALA A 534 -8.31 24.96 -6.94
C ALA A 534 -7.87 23.92 -8.01
N THR A 535 -8.78 23.09 -8.53
CA THR A 535 -8.52 22.13 -9.63
C THR A 535 -9.25 22.47 -10.93
N VAL A 536 -9.95 23.61 -10.95
CA VAL A 536 -10.76 24.07 -12.08
C VAL A 536 -10.41 25.54 -12.35
N GLU A 537 -10.07 25.87 -13.58
CA GLU A 537 -9.78 27.25 -13.96
C GLU A 537 -11.03 28.15 -13.84
N PRO A 538 -10.92 29.40 -13.35
CA PRO A 538 -12.05 30.33 -13.31
C PRO A 538 -12.74 30.48 -14.67
N GLY A 539 -14.07 30.47 -14.69
CA GLY A 539 -14.83 30.51 -15.94
C GLY A 539 -16.26 30.01 -15.84
N PHE A 540 -16.97 30.07 -16.97
CA PHE A 540 -18.34 29.55 -17.09
C PHE A 540 -18.33 28.14 -17.66
N TYR A 541 -18.96 27.21 -16.94
CA TYR A 541 -19.00 25.79 -17.26
C TYR A 541 -20.44 25.30 -17.40
N ARG A 542 -20.67 24.48 -18.41
CA ARG A 542 -21.88 23.64 -18.51
C ARG A 542 -21.59 22.28 -17.88
N ILE A 543 -22.54 21.76 -17.11
CA ILE A 543 -22.41 20.48 -16.41
C ILE A 543 -23.05 19.37 -17.25
N TYR A 544 -22.34 18.27 -17.46
CA TYR A 544 -22.83 17.08 -18.14
C TYR A 544 -22.65 15.84 -17.29
N LEU A 545 -23.46 14.83 -17.56
CA LEU A 545 -23.31 13.49 -17.02
C LEU A 545 -22.84 12.56 -18.15
N LEU A 546 -21.65 11.99 -18.01
CA LEU A 546 -21.15 10.91 -18.85
C LEU A 546 -21.36 9.59 -18.12
N VAL A 547 -22.21 8.74 -18.68
CA VAL A 547 -22.40 7.37 -18.18
C VAL A 547 -21.68 6.41 -19.11
N ARG A 548 -20.69 5.70 -18.57
CA ARG A 548 -19.98 4.62 -19.24
C ARG A 548 -20.59 3.29 -18.84
N LYS A 549 -21.10 2.54 -19.81
CA LYS A 549 -21.78 1.27 -19.61
C LYS A 549 -21.36 0.26 -20.66
N GLY A 550 -20.84 -0.89 -20.24
CA GLY A 550 -20.33 -1.91 -21.16
C GLY A 550 -19.12 -1.42 -21.97
N GLY A 551 -18.38 -0.43 -21.47
CA GLY A 551 -17.31 0.24 -22.21
C GLY A 551 -17.78 1.24 -23.28
N ILE A 552 -19.04 1.70 -23.25
CA ILE A 552 -19.56 2.70 -24.19
C ILE A 552 -19.98 3.95 -23.40
N ASN A 553 -19.55 5.13 -23.87
CA ASN A 553 -19.91 6.40 -23.27
C ASN A 553 -21.24 6.92 -23.82
N THR A 554 -22.13 7.37 -22.93
CA THR A 554 -23.33 8.13 -23.28
C THR A 554 -23.31 9.44 -22.50
N ILE A 555 -23.41 10.58 -23.19
CA ILE A 555 -23.40 11.91 -22.58
C ILE A 555 -24.83 12.45 -22.50
N TYR A 556 -25.20 12.92 -21.31
CA TYR A 556 -26.49 13.52 -20.98
C TYR A 556 -26.31 14.99 -20.59
N CYS A 557 -27.25 15.83 -21.04
CA CYS A 557 -27.31 17.22 -20.64
C CYS A 557 -27.94 17.31 -19.25
N THR A 558 -27.32 18.04 -18.32
CA THR A 558 -27.97 18.27 -17.01
C THR A 558 -28.90 19.48 -17.00
N GLY A 559 -28.73 20.39 -17.96
CA GLY A 559 -29.38 21.70 -17.95
C GLY A 559 -28.86 22.64 -16.85
N LYS A 560 -27.80 22.27 -16.14
CA LYS A 560 -27.16 23.06 -15.09
C LYS A 560 -25.84 23.66 -15.58
N THR A 561 -25.51 24.80 -15.00
CA THR A 561 -24.27 25.55 -15.28
C THR A 561 -23.60 25.95 -13.98
N TRP A 562 -22.30 26.18 -14.04
CA TRP A 562 -21.48 26.60 -12.92
C TRP A 562 -20.59 27.77 -13.35
N LYS A 563 -20.41 28.75 -12.48
CA LYS A 563 -19.44 29.82 -12.66
C LYS A 563 -18.39 29.68 -11.57
N GLU A 564 -17.17 29.31 -11.95
CA GLU A 564 -16.02 29.32 -11.05
C GLU A 564 -15.43 30.74 -11.04
N GLU A 565 -15.15 31.25 -9.85
CA GLU A 565 -14.72 32.64 -9.61
C GLU A 565 -13.21 32.75 -9.40
#